data_AF-A0A8D3D507-F1
#
_entry.id   AF-A0A8D3D507-F1
#
_cell.length_a   1.000
_cell.length_b   1.000
_cell.length_c   1.000
_cell.angle_alpha   90.00
_cell.angle_beta   90.00
_cell.angle_gamma   90.00
#
_symmetry.space_group_name_H-M   'P 1'
#
loop_
_entity.id
_entity.type
_entity.pdbx_description
1 polymer ?
#
loop_
_entity_poly.entity_id
_entity_poly.type
_entity_poly.pdbx_seq_one_letter_code
_entity_poly.pdbx_strand_id
1 'polypeptide(L)'
;MDEVRWPVTVEGDWGPDQARAARSKLQLYFQNQRKSGGGECRVEAEDGAPRAAVIFGSEEVRERVLARDDHQIVLQDRTFRLRLTPAAVSEVVFVSD
;
A
#
# COMPACT_ATOMS: atom_id res chain seq x y z
N MET A 1 15.03 -17.59 -7.60
CA MET A 1 15.33 -16.28 -7.01
C MET A 1 14.08 -15.89 -6.28
N ASP A 2 14.10 -16.01 -4.96
CA ASP A 2 12.93 -15.84 -4.10
C ASP A 2 12.42 -14.41 -4.23
N GLU A 3 11.21 -14.26 -4.77
CA GLU A 3 10.60 -12.95 -4.98
C GLU A 3 9.91 -12.54 -3.66
N VAL A 4 10.73 -12.18 -2.67
CA VAL A 4 10.26 -11.75 -1.36
C VAL A 4 9.47 -10.46 -1.52
N ARG A 5 8.23 -10.49 -1.05
CA ARG A 5 7.33 -9.34 -1.09
C ARG A 5 7.35 -8.63 0.24
N TRP A 6 7.35 -7.30 0.18
CA TRP A 6 7.41 -6.43 1.36
C TRP A 6 6.09 -5.67 1.52
N PRO A 7 5.03 -6.32 2.02
CA PRO A 7 3.71 -5.72 2.12
C PRO A 7 3.58 -4.75 3.30
N VAL A 8 2.77 -3.72 3.09
CA VAL A 8 2.29 -2.78 4.10
C VAL A 8 0.77 -2.79 4.06
N THR A 9 0.13 -3.00 5.20
CA THR A 9 -1.31 -2.76 5.34
C THR A 9 -1.54 -1.25 5.42
N VAL A 10 -2.49 -0.77 4.64
CA VAL A 10 -2.95 0.61 4.63
C VAL A 10 -4.42 0.63 4.93
N GLU A 11 -4.80 1.34 5.97
CA GLU A 11 -6.18 1.56 6.38
C GLU A 11 -6.52 3.04 6.24
N GLY A 12 -7.77 3.33 5.88
CA GLY A 12 -8.31 4.67 5.90
C GLY A 12 -9.78 4.68 6.32
N ASP A 13 -10.49 5.72 5.90
CA ASP A 13 -11.90 5.94 6.25
C ASP A 13 -12.76 6.08 4.98
N TRP A 14 -12.36 5.45 3.87
CA TRP A 14 -13.13 5.44 2.62
C TRP A 14 -14.25 4.40 2.65
N GLY A 15 -15.39 4.72 2.05
CA GLY A 15 -16.52 3.78 1.95
C GLY A 15 -16.35 2.73 0.85
N PRO A 16 -17.23 1.71 0.79
CA PRO A 16 -17.20 0.66 -0.23
C PRO A 16 -17.29 1.22 -1.66
N ASP A 17 -18.12 2.22 -1.91
CA ASP A 17 -18.23 2.90 -3.22
C ASP A 17 -16.94 3.62 -3.64
N GLN A 18 -16.05 3.90 -2.70
CA GLN A 18 -14.78 4.59 -2.92
C GLN A 18 -13.60 3.61 -3.06
N ALA A 19 -13.77 2.31 -2.81
CA ALA A 19 -12.67 1.34 -2.77
C ALA A 19 -11.85 1.30 -4.08
N ARG A 20 -12.52 1.36 -5.23
CA ARG A 20 -11.86 1.42 -6.54
C ARG A 20 -11.01 2.68 -6.71
N ALA A 21 -11.57 3.84 -6.33
CA ALA A 21 -10.85 5.11 -6.41
C ALA A 21 -9.69 5.16 -5.40
N ALA A 22 -9.91 4.64 -4.19
CA ALA A 22 -8.90 4.50 -3.15
C ALA A 22 -7.71 3.68 -3.67
N ARG A 23 -7.95 2.50 -4.26
CA ARG A 23 -6.90 1.68 -4.86
C ARG A 23 -6.02 2.45 -5.84
N SER A 24 -6.62 3.17 -6.80
CA SER A 24 -5.87 3.95 -7.78
C SER A 24 -5.08 5.11 -7.15
N LYS A 25 -5.67 5.82 -6.18
CA LYS A 25 -4.98 6.92 -5.49
C LYS A 25 -3.85 6.44 -4.60
N LEU A 26 -4.05 5.34 -3.87
CA LEU A 26 -3.02 4.69 -3.07
C LEU A 26 -1.83 4.31 -3.95
N GLN A 27 -2.08 3.67 -5.10
CA GLN A 27 -1.01 3.28 -6.02
C GLN A 27 -0.21 4.50 -6.51
N LEU A 28 -0.87 5.55 -6.98
CA LEU A 28 -0.19 6.78 -7.42
C LEU A 28 0.60 7.46 -6.28
N TYR A 29 0.07 7.43 -5.06
CA TYR A 29 0.71 8.04 -3.90
C TYR A 29 1.97 7.27 -3.46
N PHE A 30 1.88 5.94 -3.35
CA PHE A 30 3.00 5.08 -2.95
C PHE A 30 4.05 4.90 -4.03
N GLN A 31 3.73 5.15 -5.30
CA GLN A 31 4.73 5.26 -6.38
C GLN A 31 5.48 6.60 -6.36
N ASN A 32 4.95 7.62 -5.69
CA ASN A 32 5.62 8.93 -5.60
C ASN A 32 6.60 8.96 -4.42
N GLN A 33 7.87 8.64 -4.70
CA GLN A 33 8.96 8.64 -3.71
C GLN A 33 9.05 9.94 -2.89
N ARG A 34 8.82 11.11 -3.51
CA ARG A 34 8.89 12.39 -2.79
C ARG A 34 7.77 12.52 -1.74
N LYS A 35 6.56 12.04 -2.05
CA LYS A 35 5.38 12.16 -1.19
C LYS A 35 5.24 11.08 -0.13
N SER A 36 5.56 9.83 -0.48
CA SER A 36 5.37 8.69 0.41
C SER A 36 6.67 8.02 0.87
N GLY A 37 7.82 8.34 0.25
CA GLY A 37 9.06 7.59 0.45
C GLY A 37 9.10 6.25 -0.30
N GLY A 38 8.01 5.91 -1.00
CA GLY A 38 7.83 4.64 -1.70
C GLY A 38 8.54 4.56 -3.04
N GLY A 39 7.99 3.72 -3.91
CA GLY A 39 8.57 3.33 -5.20
C GLY A 39 7.64 2.39 -5.95
N GLU A 40 8.19 1.56 -6.81
CA GLU A 40 7.40 0.58 -7.55
C GLU A 40 6.64 -0.34 -6.57
N CYS A 41 5.32 -0.40 -6.76
CA CYS A 41 4.43 -1.14 -5.90
C CYS A 41 3.14 -1.56 -6.59
N ARG A 42 2.52 -2.59 -6.03
CA ARG A 42 1.19 -3.09 -6.37
C ARG A 42 0.24 -2.86 -5.21
N VAL A 43 -1.00 -2.47 -5.50
CA VAL A 43 -2.04 -2.27 -4.49
C VAL A 43 -3.17 -3.27 -4.68
N GLU A 44 -3.52 -3.95 -3.59
CA GLU A 44 -4.61 -4.91 -3.49
C GLU A 44 -5.59 -4.39 -2.42
N ALA A 45 -6.71 -3.81 -2.87
CA ALA A 45 -7.75 -3.33 -1.97
C ALA A 45 -8.69 -4.48 -1.59
N GLU A 46 -9.12 -4.49 -0.34
CA GLU A 46 -10.10 -5.45 0.16
C GLU A 46 -11.52 -4.98 -0.20
N ASP A 47 -12.31 -5.86 -0.82
CA ASP A 47 -13.70 -5.54 -1.18
C ASP A 47 -14.54 -5.34 0.09
N GLY A 48 -15.23 -4.21 0.17
CA GLY A 48 -16.12 -3.89 1.29
C GLY A 48 -15.42 -3.40 2.57
N ALA A 49 -14.09 -3.34 2.60
CA ALA A 49 -13.34 -2.83 3.75
C ALA A 49 -12.52 -1.58 3.39
N PRO A 50 -12.32 -0.63 4.34
CA PRO A 50 -11.48 0.53 4.14
C PRO A 50 -9.98 0.20 4.27
N ARG A 51 -9.56 -0.93 3.69
CA ARG A 51 -8.23 -1.52 3.85
C ARG A 51 -7.65 -1.95 2.51
N ALA A 52 -6.34 -1.82 2.37
CA ALA A 52 -5.58 -2.31 1.23
C ALA A 52 -4.20 -2.82 1.65
N ALA A 53 -3.64 -3.77 0.90
CA ALA A 53 -2.25 -4.14 0.96
C ALA A 53 -1.46 -3.43 -0.15
N VAL A 54 -0.35 -2.81 0.22
CA VAL A 54 0.61 -2.21 -0.72
C VAL A 54 1.89 -3.05 -0.69
N ILE A 55 2.20 -3.70 -1.80
CA ILE A 55 3.33 -4.61 -1.93
C ILE A 55 4.47 -3.88 -2.63
N PHE A 56 5.59 -3.71 -1.93
CA PHE A 56 6.82 -3.13 -2.47
C PHE A 56 7.81 -4.21 -2.90
N GLY A 57 8.64 -3.89 -3.89
CA GLY A 57 9.68 -4.79 -4.41
C GLY A 57 10.93 -4.90 -3.54
N SER A 58 11.07 -4.09 -2.48
CA SER A 58 12.26 -4.11 -1.61
C SER A 58 11.92 -3.68 -0.18
N GLU A 59 12.62 -4.26 0.79
CA GLU A 59 12.48 -3.94 2.22
C GLU A 59 12.76 -2.46 2.48
N GLU A 60 13.85 -1.95 1.92
CA GLU A 60 14.27 -0.56 2.07
C GLU A 60 13.19 0.45 1.64
N VAL A 61 12.38 0.10 0.64
CA VAL A 61 11.26 0.95 0.20
C VAL A 61 10.12 0.88 1.21
N ARG A 62 9.78 -0.32 1.70
CA ARG A 62 8.76 -0.53 2.74
C ARG A 62 9.12 0.23 4.01
N GLU A 63 10.37 0.14 4.48
CA GLU A 63 10.81 0.81 5.70
C GLU A 63 10.76 2.34 5.58
N ARG A 64 11.19 2.90 4.44
CA ARG A 64 11.08 4.35 4.17
C ARG A 64 9.65 4.86 4.19
N VAL A 65 8.72 4.05 3.70
CA VAL A 65 7.28 4.37 3.72
C VAL A 65 6.76 4.32 5.16
N LEU A 66 7.10 3.27 5.92
CA LEU A 66 6.66 3.10 7.31
C LEU A 66 7.25 4.14 8.27
N ALA A 67 8.45 4.66 7.99
CA ALA A 67 9.10 5.70 8.78
C ALA A 67 8.48 7.10 8.60
N ARG A 68 7.48 7.26 7.72
CA ARG A 68 6.74 8.53 7.56
C ARG A 68 5.42 8.49 8.31
N ASP A 69 5.16 9.54 9.09
CA ASP A 69 3.98 9.62 9.97
C ASP A 69 2.74 10.30 9.35
N ASP A 70 2.87 10.99 8.20
CA ASP A 70 1.74 11.72 7.58
C ASP A 70 1.47 11.26 6.15
N HIS A 71 0.81 10.11 6.03
CA HIS A 71 0.31 9.58 4.76
C HIS A 71 -1.12 10.01 4.53
N GLN A 72 -1.40 10.60 3.35
CA GLN A 72 -2.73 11.07 3.02
C GLN A 72 -3.01 11.04 1.52
N ILE A 73 -4.27 10.74 1.18
CA ILE A 73 -4.78 10.73 -0.20
C ILE A 73 -6.03 11.59 -0.33
N VAL A 74 -6.30 12.07 -1.54
CA VAL A 74 -7.53 12.82 -1.84
C VAL A 74 -8.47 11.96 -2.69
N LEU A 75 -9.68 11.71 -2.18
CA LEU A 75 -10.78 11.03 -2.87
C LEU A 75 -11.99 11.97 -2.91
N GLN A 76 -12.53 12.22 -4.09
CA GLN A 76 -13.73 13.06 -4.29
C GLN A 76 -13.67 14.39 -3.50
N ASP A 77 -12.54 15.10 -3.61
CA ASP A 77 -12.27 16.39 -2.94
C ASP A 77 -12.16 16.33 -1.40
N ARG A 78 -12.10 15.13 -0.81
CA ARG A 78 -11.85 14.92 0.62
C ARG A 78 -10.49 14.27 0.84
N THR A 79 -9.79 14.75 1.86
CA THR A 79 -8.49 14.19 2.28
C THR A 79 -8.71 13.09 3.31
N PHE A 80 -8.11 11.92 3.07
CA PHE A 80 -8.13 10.77 3.97
C PHE A 80 -6.73 10.53 4.49
N ARG A 81 -6.58 10.55 5.81
CA ARG A 81 -5.34 10.14 6.47
C ARG A 81 -5.27 8.62 6.47
N LEU A 82 -4.09 8.11 6.16
CA LEU A 82 -3.80 6.69 6.08
C LEU A 82 -3.12 6.24 7.37
N ARG A 83 -3.52 5.08 7.87
CA ARG A 83 -2.80 4.35 8.92
C ARG A 83 -2.04 3.21 8.25
N LEU A 84 -0.73 3.17 8.48
CA LEU A 84 0.12 2.14 7.93
C LEU A 84 0.52 1.17 9.03
N THR A 85 0.43 -0.12 8.74
CA THR A 85 0.93 -1.18 9.61
C THR A 85 1.79 -2.16 8.79
N PRO A 86 2.93 -2.61 9.34
CA PRO A 86 3.73 -3.64 8.70
C PRO A 86 2.89 -4.92 8.57
N ALA A 87 2.86 -5.52 7.38
CA ALA A 87 2.23 -6.81 7.15
C ALA A 87 3.28 -7.93 7.11
N ALA A 88 2.86 -9.18 7.34
CA ALA A 88 3.76 -10.33 7.31
C ALA A 88 4.39 -10.47 5.92
N VAL A 89 5.71 -10.60 5.86
CA VAL A 89 6.42 -10.92 4.62
C VAL A 89 5.97 -12.30 4.15
N SER A 90 5.67 -12.42 2.86
CA SER A 90 5.31 -13.70 2.25
C SER A 90 6.43 -14.09 1.29
N GLU A 91 7.11 -15.20 1.58
CA GLU A 91 7.99 -15.86 0.62
C GLU A 91 7.11 -16.60 -0.40
N VAL A 92 7.29 -16.28 -1.68
CA VAL A 92 6.67 -17.07 -2.76
C VAL A 92 7.56 -18.29 -2.97
N VAL A 93 7.25 -19.39 -2.30
CA VAL A 93 7.89 -20.69 -2.55
C VAL A 93 7.37 -21.22 -3.88
N PHE A 94 8.19 -21.13 -4.92
CA PHE A 94 7.93 -21.83 -6.18
C PHE A 94 8.19 -23.32 -5.96
N VAL A 95 7.12 -24.11 -5.82
CA VAL A 95 7.21 -25.57 -5.99
C VAL A 95 7.26 -25.86 -7.49
N SER A 96 8.45 -26.17 -7.99
CA SER A 96 8.61 -26.77 -9.32
C SER A 96 8.33 -28.27 -9.22
N ASP A 97 7.39 -28.76 -10.04
CA ASP A 97 7.22 -30.19 -10.38
C ASP A 97 8.34 -30.64 -11.33
#